data_AF-A0A2N5TSC0-F1
#
_entry.id   AF-A0A2N5TSC0-F1
#
_cell.length_a   1.000
_cell.length_b   1.000
_cell.length_c   1.000
_cell.angle_alpha   90.00
_cell.angle_beta   90.00
_cell.angle_gamma   90.00
#
_symmetry.space_group_name_H-M   'P 1'
#
loop_
_entity.id
_entity.type
_entity.pdbx_description
1 polymer ?
#
loop_
_entity_poly.entity_id
_entity_poly.type
_entity_poly.pdbx_seq_one_letter_code
_entity_poly.pdbx_strand_id
1 'polypeptide(L)'
;MARCVKANIHVDSEATRKITISIPSKLAFSSTDLKSVDIRDFSKNLMEIHLDCLMSLAAACSHKLHENGPSSKIFPLPNPLRTKAKGMIIRHVPINLYADDTSGNVSKQFNKHMVYYFTLSGLPPKLSNMEYNCHFLCTSNTAGALELADQIVNQLK
;
A
#
# COMPACT_ATOMS: atom_id res chain seq x y z
N MET A 1 -16.07 5.69 4.18
CA MET A 1 -16.65 5.24 2.89
C MET A 1 -15.52 4.77 2.00
N ALA A 2 -15.67 3.62 1.34
CA ALA A 2 -14.74 3.13 0.34
C ALA A 2 -15.06 3.76 -1.02
N ARG A 3 -14.02 4.08 -1.80
CA ARG A 3 -14.17 4.53 -3.20
C ARG A 3 -13.98 3.33 -4.11
N CYS A 4 -15.03 2.95 -4.82
CA CYS A 4 -15.09 1.70 -5.58
C CYS A 4 -15.46 1.97 -7.03
N VAL A 5 -14.93 1.17 -7.95
CA VAL A 5 -15.32 1.17 -9.36
C VAL A 5 -16.14 -0.06 -9.65
N LYS A 6 -17.14 0.07 -10.53
CA LYS A 6 -17.86 -1.09 -11.04
C LYS A 6 -16.96 -1.80 -12.05
N ALA A 7 -16.58 -3.05 -11.75
CA ALA A 7 -15.86 -3.88 -12.71
C ALA A 7 -16.76 -4.25 -13.90
N ASN A 8 -16.15 -4.38 -15.08
CA ASN A 8 -16.77 -4.93 -16.26
C ASN A 8 -16.51 -6.45 -16.29
N ILE A 9 -17.58 -7.24 -16.37
CA ILE A 9 -17.53 -8.70 -16.35
C ILE A 9 -18.01 -9.20 -17.72
N HIS A 10 -17.10 -9.83 -18.46
CA HIS A 10 -17.40 -10.52 -19.71
C HIS A 10 -17.48 -12.03 -19.44
N VAL A 11 -18.51 -12.71 -19.95
CA VAL A 11 -18.57 -14.17 -19.94
C VAL A 11 -17.88 -14.69 -21.20
N ASP A 12 -16.77 -15.42 -21.05
CA ASP A 12 -15.96 -15.89 -22.18
C ASP A 12 -16.56 -17.15 -22.82
N SER A 13 -17.24 -17.99 -22.03
CA SER A 13 -17.89 -19.22 -22.49
C SER A 13 -18.97 -19.63 -21.50
N GLU A 14 -20.22 -19.70 -21.97
CA GLU A 14 -21.37 -20.11 -21.13
C GLU A 14 -21.26 -21.58 -20.67
N ALA A 15 -20.69 -22.44 -21.51
CA ALA A 15 -20.51 -23.86 -21.21
C ALA A 15 -19.51 -24.11 -20.06
N THR A 16 -18.44 -23.30 -19.98
CA THR A 16 -17.39 -23.43 -18.95
C THR A 16 -17.53 -22.40 -17.83
N ARG A 17 -18.49 -21.46 -17.94
CA ARG A 17 -18.72 -20.33 -17.03
C ARG A 17 -17.46 -19.52 -16.71
N LYS A 18 -16.50 -19.52 -17.64
CA LYS A 18 -15.30 -18.66 -17.53
C LYS A 18 -15.69 -17.21 -17.73
N ILE A 19 -15.14 -16.35 -16.88
CA ILE A 19 -15.39 -14.92 -16.95
C ILE A 19 -14.07 -14.16 -16.99
N THR A 20 -14.08 -13.01 -17.66
CA THR A 20 -13.01 -12.03 -17.60
C THR A 20 -13.52 -10.81 -16.83
N ILE A 21 -12.85 -10.50 -15.72
CA ILE A 21 -13.12 -9.31 -14.91
C ILE A 21 -12.11 -8.23 -15.28
N SER A 22 -12.61 -7.05 -15.62
CA SER A 22 -11.78 -5.91 -15.98
C SER A 22 -12.16 -4.63 -15.23
N ILE A 23 -11.17 -3.79 -14.93
CA ILE A 23 -11.32 -2.47 -14.32
C ILE A 23 -10.68 -1.39 -15.18
N PRO A 24 -11.14 -0.13 -15.13
CA PRO A 24 -10.50 0.95 -15.87
C PRO A 24 -9.11 1.27 -15.33
N SER A 25 -8.15 1.54 -16.22
CA SER A 25 -6.81 1.97 -15.83
C SER A 25 -6.77 3.44 -15.36
N LYS A 26 -5.78 3.77 -14.51
CA LYS A 26 -5.43 5.16 -14.15
C LYS A 26 -6.59 5.99 -13.60
N LEU A 27 -7.48 5.39 -12.81
CA LEU A 27 -8.56 6.11 -12.14
C LEU A 27 -8.00 7.03 -11.05
N ALA A 28 -8.19 8.34 -11.21
CA ALA A 28 -7.92 9.30 -10.15
C ALA A 28 -8.89 9.08 -8.98
N PHE A 29 -8.43 9.31 -7.75
CA PHE A 29 -9.28 9.19 -6.55
C PHE A 29 -10.49 10.14 -6.59
N SER A 30 -10.40 11.25 -7.32
CA SER A 30 -11.46 12.23 -7.57
C SER A 30 -12.36 11.90 -8.77
N SER A 31 -12.14 10.78 -9.48
CA SER A 31 -12.93 10.43 -10.67
C SER A 31 -14.42 10.27 -10.34
N THR A 32 -15.27 10.73 -11.24
CA THR A 32 -16.73 10.55 -11.20
C THR A 32 -17.15 9.10 -11.42
N ASP A 33 -16.29 8.28 -12.02
CA ASP A 33 -16.56 6.85 -12.27
C ASP A 33 -16.49 6.02 -10.98
N LEU A 34 -15.88 6.58 -9.93
CA LEU A 34 -15.81 5.98 -8.61
C LEU A 34 -17.06 6.31 -7.80
N LYS A 35 -17.65 5.27 -7.22
CA LYS A 35 -18.79 5.35 -6.32
C LYS A 35 -18.32 5.23 -4.87
N SER A 36 -18.92 6.01 -4.00
CA SER A 36 -18.73 5.86 -2.56
C SER A 36 -19.66 4.76 -2.05
N VAL A 37 -19.10 3.74 -1.41
CA VAL A 37 -19.84 2.63 -0.80
C VAL A 37 -19.53 2.60 0.69
N ASP A 38 -20.53 2.36 1.54
CA ASP A 38 -20.26 2.22 2.97
C ASP A 38 -19.47 0.93 3.21
N ILE A 39 -18.51 0.98 4.12
CA ILE A 39 -17.68 -0.20 4.43
C ILE A 39 -18.57 -1.32 5.02
N ARG A 40 -19.67 -0.95 5.67
CA ARG A 40 -20.66 -1.88 6.24
C ARG A 40 -21.45 -2.65 5.18
N ASP A 41 -21.49 -2.16 3.94
CA ASP A 41 -22.20 -2.84 2.84
C ASP A 41 -21.39 -4.02 2.27
N PHE A 42 -20.10 -4.14 2.62
CA PHE A 42 -19.27 -5.27 2.21
C PHE A 42 -19.47 -6.46 3.15
N SER A 43 -20.03 -7.55 2.62
CA SER A 43 -20.33 -8.77 3.38
C SER A 43 -19.40 -9.94 3.09
N LYS A 44 -18.71 -9.93 1.94
CA LYS A 44 -17.88 -11.05 1.47
C LYS A 44 -16.55 -10.56 0.95
N ASN A 45 -15.50 -11.33 1.21
CA ASN A 45 -14.21 -11.18 0.54
C ASN A 45 -14.17 -11.99 -0.77
N LEU A 46 -13.13 -11.77 -1.58
CA LEU A 46 -12.99 -12.41 -2.90
C LEU A 46 -13.08 -13.95 -2.86
N MET A 47 -12.55 -14.59 -1.81
CA MET A 47 -12.55 -16.05 -1.69
C MET A 47 -13.93 -16.61 -1.28
N GLU A 48 -14.76 -15.78 -0.65
CA GLU A 48 -16.12 -16.12 -0.21
C GLU A 48 -17.17 -15.91 -1.30
N ILE A 49 -16.83 -15.15 -2.35
CA ILE A 49 -17.75 -14.92 -3.48
C ILE A 49 -17.78 -16.16 -4.35
N HIS A 50 -18.97 -16.73 -4.50
CA HIS A 50 -19.26 -17.89 -5.34
C HIS A 50 -20.26 -17.48 -6.42
N LEU A 51 -20.03 -17.92 -7.66
CA LEU A 51 -20.94 -17.70 -8.78
C LEU A 51 -22.07 -18.75 -8.77
N ASP A 52 -21.74 -19.97 -8.36
CA ASP A 52 -22.65 -21.09 -8.17
C ASP A 52 -22.17 -21.95 -6.98
N CYS A 53 -22.83 -23.08 -6.71
CA CYS A 53 -22.50 -23.94 -5.56
C CYS A 53 -21.08 -24.54 -5.63
N LEU A 54 -20.42 -24.55 -6.79
CA LEU A 54 -19.20 -25.30 -7.03
C LEU A 54 -17.98 -24.42 -7.37
N MET A 55 -18.19 -23.21 -7.91
CA MET A 55 -17.13 -22.37 -8.44
C MET A 55 -17.05 -21.01 -7.74
N SER A 56 -15.88 -20.75 -7.15
CA SER A 56 -15.54 -19.44 -6.61
C SER A 56 -15.30 -18.42 -7.73
N LEU A 57 -15.53 -17.14 -7.44
CA LEU A 57 -15.28 -16.04 -8.37
C LEU A 57 -13.82 -16.03 -8.84
N ALA A 58 -12.89 -16.32 -7.93
CA ALA A 58 -11.46 -16.37 -8.23
C ALA A 58 -11.12 -17.49 -9.23
N ALA A 59 -11.74 -18.66 -9.12
CA ALA A 59 -11.54 -19.75 -10.07
C ALA A 59 -12.13 -19.42 -11.44
N ALA A 60 -13.33 -18.82 -11.47
CA ALA A 60 -14.01 -18.46 -12.71
C ALA A 60 -13.24 -17.42 -13.54
N CYS A 61 -12.56 -16.48 -12.87
CA CYS A 61 -11.69 -15.49 -13.51
C CYS A 61 -10.24 -15.95 -13.70
N SER A 62 -9.97 -17.26 -13.57
CA SER A 62 -8.63 -17.84 -13.71
C SER A 62 -7.57 -17.15 -12.83
N HIS A 63 -7.97 -16.68 -11.64
CA HIS A 63 -7.12 -15.94 -10.70
C HIS A 63 -6.50 -14.66 -11.28
N LYS A 64 -7.19 -13.99 -12.20
CA LYS A 64 -6.71 -12.79 -12.89
C LYS A 64 -7.73 -11.65 -12.85
N LEU A 65 -7.21 -10.43 -12.72
CA LEU A 65 -7.93 -9.18 -12.88
C LEU A 65 -7.28 -8.39 -14.01
N HIS A 66 -8.06 -7.98 -14.99
CA HIS A 66 -7.58 -7.20 -16.12
C HIS A 66 -7.75 -5.70 -15.84
N GLU A 67 -6.77 -4.90 -16.21
CA GLU A 67 -6.89 -3.46 -16.22
C GLU A 67 -6.95 -2.97 -17.66
N ASN A 68 -8.10 -2.41 -18.03
CA ASN A 68 -8.36 -1.89 -19.36
C ASN A 68 -7.79 -0.48 -19.47
N GLY A 69 -6.66 -0.39 -20.17
CA GLY A 69 -5.96 0.84 -20.48
C GLY A 69 -5.21 0.74 -21.81
N PRO A 70 -4.45 1.78 -22.18
CA PRO A 70 -3.60 1.74 -23.38
C PRO A 70 -2.55 0.62 -23.33
N SER A 71 -2.15 0.19 -22.13
CA SER A 71 -1.46 -1.08 -21.90
C SER A 71 -2.30 -1.96 -20.98
N SER A 72 -2.77 -3.10 -21.49
CA SER A 72 -3.51 -4.07 -20.69
C SER A 72 -2.57 -4.68 -19.66
N LYS A 73 -2.90 -4.52 -18.38
CA LYS A 73 -2.17 -5.14 -17.26
C LYS A 73 -3.02 -6.24 -16.64
N ILE A 74 -2.37 -7.30 -16.21
CA ILE A 74 -3.01 -8.43 -15.54
C ILE A 74 -2.47 -8.51 -14.12
N PHE A 75 -3.39 -8.47 -13.15
CA PHE A 75 -3.07 -8.60 -11.74
C PHE A 75 -3.51 -9.97 -11.21
N PRO A 76 -2.67 -10.66 -10.41
CA PRO A 76 -3.06 -11.91 -9.78
C PRO A 76 -4.12 -11.68 -8.70
N LEU A 77 -5.07 -12.62 -8.61
CA LEU A 77 -6.14 -12.66 -7.63
C LEU A 77 -6.07 -13.97 -6.80
N PRO A 78 -6.07 -13.89 -5.45
CA PRO A 78 -6.06 -12.68 -4.63
C PRO A 78 -4.73 -11.91 -4.72
N ASN A 79 -4.72 -10.67 -4.24
CA ASN A 79 -3.51 -9.86 -4.13
C ASN A 79 -2.41 -10.67 -3.39
N PRO A 80 -1.18 -10.80 -3.92
CA PRO A 80 -0.09 -11.56 -3.30
C PRO A 80 0.20 -11.17 -1.84
N LEU A 81 -0.02 -9.90 -1.48
CA LEU A 81 0.11 -9.44 -0.09
C LEU A 81 -0.86 -10.15 0.86
N ARG A 82 -2.04 -10.57 0.37
CA ARG A 82 -3.00 -11.33 1.17
C ARG A 82 -2.46 -12.71 1.53
N THR A 83 -1.76 -13.37 0.60
CA THR A 83 -1.07 -14.64 0.85
C THR A 83 0.06 -14.44 1.86
N LYS A 84 0.88 -13.40 1.69
CA LYS A 84 1.96 -13.06 2.65
C LYS A 84 1.42 -12.78 4.05
N ALA A 85 0.25 -12.15 4.15
CA ALA A 85 -0.40 -11.81 5.41
C ALA A 85 -1.06 -13.01 6.14
N LYS A 86 -1.24 -14.17 5.49
CA LYS A 86 -1.83 -15.38 6.11
C LYS A 86 -3.14 -15.12 6.88
N GLY A 87 -4.04 -14.31 6.29
CA GLY A 87 -5.32 -13.95 6.90
C GLY A 87 -5.28 -12.76 7.86
N MET A 88 -4.09 -12.29 8.26
CA MET A 88 -3.93 -11.10 9.10
C MET A 88 -4.42 -9.83 8.39
N ILE A 89 -4.79 -8.82 9.20
CA ILE A 89 -5.15 -7.50 8.70
C ILE A 89 -3.89 -6.80 8.22
N ILE A 90 -3.92 -6.33 6.96
CA ILE A 90 -2.86 -5.48 6.41
C ILE A 90 -3.19 -4.04 6.82
N ARG A 91 -2.27 -3.37 7.53
CA ARG A 91 -2.39 -1.96 7.91
C ARG A 91 -1.32 -1.16 7.20
N HIS A 92 -1.70 -0.05 6.60
CA HIS A 92 -0.75 0.94 6.13
C HIS A 92 -0.29 1.78 7.32
N VAL A 93 1.01 1.80 7.56
CA VAL A 93 1.64 2.57 8.62
C VAL A 93 2.59 3.57 7.95
N PRO A 94 2.09 4.75 7.56
CA PRO A 94 2.95 5.78 6.99
C PRO A 94 3.97 6.24 8.04
N ILE A 95 5.18 6.57 7.57
CA ILE A 95 6.26 7.11 8.39
C ILE A 95 6.71 8.46 7.85
N ASN A 96 7.06 9.38 8.75
CA ASN A 96 7.74 10.62 8.43
C ASN A 96 9.23 10.40 8.68
N LEU A 97 10.01 10.29 7.60
CA LEU A 97 11.46 10.15 7.64
C LEU A 97 12.11 11.53 7.55
N TYR A 98 13.06 11.84 8.43
CA TYR A 98 13.79 13.10 8.38
C TYR A 98 15.24 12.96 8.82
N ALA A 99 16.09 13.83 8.27
CA ALA A 99 17.48 13.99 8.66
C ALA A 99 17.63 15.20 9.58
N ASP A 100 18.49 15.07 10.57
CA ASP A 100 18.84 16.14 11.51
C ASP A 100 20.37 16.29 11.62
N ASP A 101 20.81 17.55 11.65
CA ASP A 101 22.21 17.92 11.80
C ASP A 101 22.47 18.32 13.25
N THR A 102 23.18 17.46 13.98
CA THR A 102 23.44 17.65 15.42
C THR A 102 24.57 18.66 15.73
N SER A 103 25.14 19.31 14.71
CA SER A 103 26.24 20.28 14.88
C SER A 103 25.84 21.57 15.62
N GLY A 104 24.54 21.84 15.80
CA GLY A 104 24.04 22.98 16.56
C GLY A 104 24.19 22.87 18.09
N ASN A 105 24.66 21.74 18.61
CA ASN A 105 24.83 21.56 20.04
C ASN A 105 26.19 22.15 20.51
N VAL A 106 26.16 22.99 21.55
CA VAL A 106 27.34 23.76 22.04
C VAL A 106 28.54 22.85 22.37
N SER A 107 28.28 21.63 22.85
CA SER A 107 29.31 20.63 23.17
C SER A 107 29.80 19.81 21.97
N LYS A 108 29.13 19.89 20.82
CA LYS A 108 29.41 19.08 19.62
C LYS A 108 29.63 19.91 18.35
N GLN A 109 29.88 21.21 18.49
CA GLN A 109 30.09 22.14 17.38
C GLN A 109 31.14 21.67 16.36
N PHE A 110 32.13 20.89 16.79
CA PHE A 110 33.21 20.37 15.95
C PHE A 110 33.08 18.89 15.57
N ASN A 111 32.02 18.20 16.01
CA ASN A 111 31.76 16.80 15.70
C ASN A 111 30.38 16.68 15.05
N LYS A 112 30.32 17.07 13.78
CA LYS A 112 29.10 17.06 12.99
C LYS A 112 28.68 15.62 12.70
N HIS A 113 27.51 15.24 13.18
CA HIS A 113 26.84 13.99 12.81
C HIS A 113 25.52 14.32 12.13
N MET A 114 25.34 13.76 10.93
CA MET A 114 24.06 13.68 10.26
C MET A 114 23.32 12.45 10.77
N VAL A 115 22.10 12.63 11.26
CA VAL A 115 21.31 11.55 11.87
C VAL A 115 19.98 11.41 11.16
N TYR A 116 19.53 10.19 10.92
CA TYR A 116 18.18 9.90 10.45
C TYR A 116 17.29 9.37 11.56
N TYR A 117 16.06 9.88 11.58
CA TYR A 117 14.98 9.41 12.43
C TYR A 117 13.73 9.19 11.61
N PHE A 118 12.82 8.38 12.13
CA PHE A 118 11.44 8.34 11.66
C PHE A 118 10.44 8.42 12.80
N THR A 119 9.27 8.98 12.50
CA THR A 119 8.10 8.96 13.38
C THR A 119 6.92 8.35 12.64
N LEU A 120 5.96 7.76 13.35
CA LEU A 120 4.71 7.29 12.72
C LEU A 120 3.88 8.50 12.28
N SER A 121 3.50 8.55 10.99
CA SER A 121 2.68 9.65 10.48
C SER A 121 1.25 9.53 11.02
N GLY A 122 0.61 10.68 11.26
CA GLY A 122 -0.77 10.76 11.75
C GLY A 122 -0.90 10.81 13.28
N LEU A 123 0.21 10.77 14.01
CA LEU A 123 0.20 11.13 15.43
C LEU A 123 -0.03 12.64 15.60
N PRO A 124 -0.84 13.07 16.59
CA PRO A 124 -0.92 14.48 16.99
C PRO A 124 0.46 15.01 17.37
N PRO A 125 0.77 16.31 17.14
CA PRO A 125 2.09 16.89 17.42
C PRO A 125 2.63 16.61 18.83
N LYS A 126 1.74 16.65 19.83
CA LYS A 126 2.09 16.33 21.21
C LYS A 126 2.58 14.89 21.38
N LEU A 127 2.03 13.95 20.62
CA LEU A 127 2.46 12.56 20.63
C LEU A 127 3.71 12.35 19.76
N SER A 128 3.73 12.87 18.54
CA SER A 128 4.89 12.69 17.63
C SER A 128 6.19 13.23 18.21
N ASN A 129 6.13 14.27 19.05
CA ASN A 129 7.29 14.91 19.67
C ASN A 129 7.73 14.22 20.97
N MET A 130 7.05 13.17 21.43
CA MET A 130 7.55 12.37 22.54
C MET A 130 8.63 11.41 22.04
N GLU A 131 9.71 11.30 22.82
CA GLU A 131 10.93 10.56 22.45
C GLU A 131 10.65 9.12 22.03
N TYR A 132 9.71 8.44 22.67
CA TYR A 132 9.37 7.06 22.35
C TYR A 132 8.70 6.87 20.98
N ASN A 133 8.19 7.94 20.36
CA ASN A 133 7.63 7.92 19.00
C ASN A 133 8.65 8.36 17.94
N CYS A 134 9.85 8.77 18.36
CA CYS A 134 10.97 9.13 17.50
C CYS A 134 11.96 7.97 17.46
N HIS A 135 12.07 7.32 16.30
CA HIS A 135 12.88 6.13 16.14
C HIS A 135 14.15 6.46 15.37
N PHE A 136 15.29 6.22 16.00
CA PHE A 136 16.60 6.35 15.35
C PHE A 136 16.80 5.28 14.28
N LEU A 137 17.40 5.66 13.15
CA LEU A 137 17.80 4.75 12.08
C LEU A 137 19.32 4.61 11.99
N CYS A 138 20.02 5.71 11.75
CA CYS A 138 21.46 5.71 11.54
C CYS A 138 22.07 7.10 11.75
N THR A 139 23.39 7.14 11.92
CA THR A 139 24.18 8.36 12.03
C THR A 139 25.46 8.22 11.24
N SER A 140 25.98 9.32 10.70
CA SER A 140 27.32 9.37 10.11
C SER A 140 27.97 10.74 10.29
N ASN A 141 29.28 10.73 10.49
CA ASN A 141 30.13 11.92 10.49
C ASN A 141 30.79 12.18 9.14
N THR A 142 30.74 11.23 8.21
CA THR A 142 31.34 11.34 6.88
C THR A 142 30.29 11.46 5.78
N ALA A 143 29.12 10.84 5.98
CA ALA A 143 28.09 10.76 4.96
C ALA A 143 27.03 11.86 5.12
N GLY A 144 26.63 12.44 3.99
CA GLY A 144 25.57 13.44 3.94
C GLY A 144 24.17 12.83 4.06
N ALA A 145 23.15 13.69 4.17
CA ALA A 145 21.76 13.26 4.29
C ALA A 145 21.30 12.42 3.10
N LEU A 146 21.74 12.71 1.87
CA LEU A 146 21.34 11.97 0.68
C LEU A 146 22.02 10.59 0.58
N GLU A 147 23.27 10.48 1.00
CA GLU A 147 24.01 9.21 1.00
C GLU A 147 23.42 8.24 2.02
N LEU A 148 23.05 8.74 3.20
CA LEU A 148 22.32 7.96 4.20
C LEU A 148 20.92 7.59 3.72
N ALA A 149 20.21 8.50 3.04
CA ALA A 149 18.88 8.22 2.48
C ALA A 149 18.91 7.06 1.49
N ASP A 150 19.90 7.01 0.60
CA ASP A 150 20.01 5.95 -0.41
C ASP A 150 20.12 4.56 0.23
N GLN A 151 20.91 4.44 1.30
CA GLN A 151 21.00 3.19 2.07
C GLN A 151 19.68 2.83 2.76
N ILE A 152 18.99 3.81 3.36
CA ILE A 152 17.70 3.59 4.03
C ILE A 152 16.63 3.12 3.02
N VAL A 153 16.55 3.75 1.85
CA VAL A 153 15.60 3.37 0.79
C VAL A 153 15.82 1.94 0.32
N ASN A 154 17.07 1.49 0.27
CA ASN A 154 17.37 0.10 -0.07
C ASN A 154 16.91 -0.91 0.99
N GLN A 155 16.88 -0.52 2.27
CA GLN A 155 16.40 -1.39 3.36
C GLN A 155 14.87 -1.41 3.51
N LEU A 156 14.16 -0.38 3.03
CA LEU A 156 12.70 -0.27 3.12
C LEU A 156 11.92 -1.08 2.07
N LYS A 157 12.61 -1.90 1.24
CA LYS A 157 12.02 -2.68 0.14
C LYS A 157 11.39 -3.99 0.58
#